data_AF-A0A0H2UA63-F1
#
_entry.id   AF-A0A0H2UA63-F1
#
_cell.length_a   1.000
_cell.length_b   1.000
_cell.length_c   1.000
_cell.angle_alpha   90.00
_cell.angle_beta   90.00
_cell.angle_gamma   90.00
#
_symmetry.space_group_name_H-M   'P 1'
#
loop_
_entity.id
_entity.type
_entity.pdbx_description
1 polymer ?
#
loop_
_entity_poly.entity_id
_entity_poly.type
_entity_poly.pdbx_seq_one_letter_code
_entity_poly.pdbx_strand_id
1 'polypeptide(L)'
;MATTVLVPRRHFFEIDDQTWFPDFLRQRVQTGLTLVWNLRVPLLQAAAPAQLVARLLTTHLGPVGGYAFVDFCAGGGGPTPEIERAVNKGRPAAAAAPFVLTDLHPHVSDWVRAARASPNISYFREPVYATSAPTVLV
;
A
#
# COMPACT_ATOMS: atom_id res chain seq x y z
N MET A 1 -11.49 -12.29 32.02
CA MET A 1 -10.12 -12.47 32.58
C MET A 1 -9.26 -11.34 32.06
N ALA A 2 -8.56 -10.60 32.92
CA ALA A 2 -7.73 -9.49 32.50
C ALA A 2 -6.42 -10.01 31.90
N THR A 3 -6.12 -9.62 30.65
CA THR A 3 -4.89 -9.98 29.98
C THR A 3 -3.75 -9.16 30.57
N THR A 4 -2.85 -9.79 31.32
CA THR A 4 -1.63 -9.13 31.80
C THR A 4 -0.73 -8.81 30.60
N VAL A 5 -0.59 -7.53 30.26
CA VAL A 5 0.32 -7.08 29.20
C VAL A 5 1.73 -7.04 29.77
N LEU A 6 2.55 -8.04 29.42
CA LEU A 6 3.94 -8.17 29.88
C LEU A 6 4.87 -7.07 29.34
N VAL A 7 4.55 -6.51 28.17
CA VAL A 7 5.33 -5.45 27.52
C VAL A 7 4.37 -4.40 26.97
N PRO A 8 4.39 -3.15 27.45
CA PRO A 8 3.55 -2.09 26.92
C PRO A 8 3.92 -1.80 25.45
N ARG A 9 2.93 -1.37 24.65
CA ARG A 9 3.16 -0.97 23.25
C ARG A 9 4.17 0.17 23.22
N ARG A 10 5.31 -0.05 22.56
CA ARG A 10 6.31 1.00 22.30
C ARG A 10 6.00 1.67 20.97
N HIS A 11 5.87 2.99 20.97
CA HIS A 11 5.66 3.78 19.77
C HIS A 11 7.03 4.17 19.21
N PHE A 12 7.57 3.32 18.34
CA PHE A 12 8.75 3.66 17.55
C PHE A 12 8.38 4.63 16.42
N PHE A 13 9.38 5.32 15.90
CA PHE A 13 9.24 6.19 14.74
C PHE A 13 10.00 5.60 13.56
N GLU A 14 9.55 5.88 12.36
CA GLU A 14 10.30 5.64 11.13
C GLU A 14 11.24 6.85 10.92
N ILE A 15 12.52 6.57 10.71
CA ILE A 15 13.53 7.63 10.56
C ILE A 15 13.26 8.45 9.29
N ASP A 16 12.76 7.79 8.25
CA ASP A 16 12.40 8.44 7.01
C ASP A 16 11.18 9.34 7.20
N ASP A 17 10.20 9.05 8.07
CA ASP A 17 9.05 9.95 8.31
C ASP A 17 9.40 11.35 8.84
N GLN A 18 10.62 11.57 9.32
CA GLN A 18 11.00 12.87 9.89
C GLN A 18 11.07 13.98 8.82
N THR A 19 10.66 15.20 9.19
CA THR A 19 10.62 16.35 8.28
C THR A 19 11.99 16.80 7.78
N TRP A 20 13.06 16.46 8.51
CA TRP A 20 14.43 16.74 8.12
C TRP A 20 15.07 15.65 7.25
N PHE A 21 14.39 14.51 7.05
CA PHE A 21 14.96 13.38 6.35
C PHE A 21 15.06 13.67 4.84
N PRO A 22 16.24 13.51 4.19
CA PRO A 22 16.41 13.90 2.79
C PRO A 22 15.51 13.12 1.82
N ASP A 23 14.81 13.83 0.94
CA ASP A 23 13.85 13.23 0.00
C ASP A 23 14.46 12.17 -0.91
N PHE A 24 15.70 12.37 -1.38
CA PHE A 24 16.36 11.36 -2.23
C PHE A 24 16.66 10.06 -1.48
N LEU A 25 16.87 10.12 -0.16
CA LEU A 25 17.04 8.94 0.68
C LEU A 25 15.69 8.27 0.95
N ARG A 26 14.64 9.07 1.21
CA ARG A 26 13.26 8.58 1.39
C ARG A 26 12.84 7.74 0.20
N GLN A 27 13.07 8.25 -1.00
CA GLN A 27 12.79 7.55 -2.26
C GLN A 27 13.53 6.21 -2.37
N ARG A 28 14.77 6.12 -1.88
CA ARG A 28 15.55 4.87 -1.88
C ARG A 28 15.00 3.87 -0.87
N VAL A 29 14.58 4.31 0.31
CA VAL A 29 13.89 3.47 1.29
C VAL A 29 12.61 2.90 0.68
N GLN A 30 11.75 3.77 0.14
CA GLN A 30 10.49 3.38 -0.52
C GLN A 30 10.72 2.42 -1.70
N THR A 31 11.73 2.67 -2.52
CA THR A 31 12.12 1.78 -3.64
C THR A 31 12.57 0.41 -3.12
N GLY A 32 13.40 0.39 -2.07
CA GLY A 32 13.86 -0.85 -1.44
C GLY A 32 12.69 -1.67 -0.88
N LEU A 33 11.76 -1.01 -0.18
CA LEU A 33 10.54 -1.65 0.33
C LEU A 33 9.68 -2.21 -0.81
N THR A 34 9.49 -1.44 -1.89
CA THR A 34 8.78 -1.88 -3.09
C THR A 34 9.41 -3.13 -3.69
N LEU A 35 10.74 -3.16 -3.80
CA LEU A 35 11.46 -4.33 -4.29
C LEU A 35 11.22 -5.55 -3.39
N VAL A 36 11.40 -5.40 -2.08
CA VAL A 36 11.23 -6.51 -1.12
C VAL A 36 9.81 -7.07 -1.14
N TRP A 37 8.80 -6.22 -1.26
CA TRP A 37 7.40 -6.63 -1.34
C TRP A 37 7.04 -7.40 -2.61
N ASN A 38 7.72 -7.09 -3.72
CA ASN A 38 7.48 -7.71 -5.02
C ASN A 38 8.43 -8.86 -5.33
N LEU A 39 9.51 -9.01 -4.57
CA LEU A 39 10.45 -10.10 -4.70
C LEU A 39 9.88 -11.38 -4.10
N ARG A 40 9.96 -12.47 -4.85
CA ARG A 40 9.82 -13.83 -4.33
C ARG A 40 11.22 -14.40 -4.14
N VAL A 41 11.60 -14.73 -2.91
CA VAL A 41 12.84 -15.42 -2.59
C VAL A 41 12.65 -16.93 -2.82
N PRO A 42 13.32 -17.54 -3.81
CA PRO A 42 13.21 -18.97 -4.06
C PRO A 42 13.55 -19.78 -2.80
N LEU A 43 12.88 -20.93 -2.63
CA LEU A 43 13.03 -21.85 -1.50
C LEU A 43 12.52 -21.33 -0.15
N LEU A 44 12.48 -20.01 0.07
CA LEU A 44 11.96 -19.40 1.31
C LEU A 44 10.51 -18.92 1.18
N GLN A 45 10.07 -18.57 -0.04
CA GLN A 45 8.76 -17.99 -0.28
C GLN A 45 8.01 -18.70 -1.42
N ALA A 46 6.77 -19.10 -1.13
CA ALA A 46 5.86 -19.65 -2.13
C ALA A 46 5.42 -18.59 -3.16
N ALA A 47 5.30 -17.33 -2.74
CA ALA A 47 4.98 -16.19 -3.60
C ALA A 47 5.58 -14.90 -3.01
N ALA A 48 5.66 -13.85 -3.81
CA ALA A 48 5.98 -12.52 -3.31
C ALA A 48 4.91 -12.06 -2.29
N PRO A 49 5.29 -11.28 -1.25
CA PRO A 49 4.36 -10.72 -0.28
C PRO A 49 3.14 -10.01 -0.91
N ALA A 50 3.33 -9.20 -1.96
CA ALA A 50 2.22 -8.53 -2.66
C ALA A 50 1.19 -9.52 -3.24
N GLN A 51 1.67 -10.64 -3.79
CA GLN A 51 0.81 -11.71 -4.32
C GLN A 51 0.06 -12.45 -3.20
N LEU A 52 0.67 -12.58 -2.01
CA LEU A 52 -0.02 -13.14 -0.85
C LEU A 52 -1.16 -12.22 -0.40
N VAL A 53 -0.94 -10.91 -0.33
CA VAL A 53 -1.98 -9.93 0.01
C VAL A 53 -3.14 -10.03 -0.98
N ALA A 54 -2.88 -9.99 -2.29
CA ALA A 54 -3.93 -10.11 -3.30
C ALA A 54 -4.78 -11.38 -3.12
N ARG A 55 -4.14 -12.54 -2.86
CA ARG A 55 -4.86 -13.79 -2.57
C ARG A 55 -5.74 -13.66 -1.33
N LEU A 56 -5.21 -13.13 -0.23
CA LEU A 56 -5.97 -12.97 1.01
C LEU A 56 -7.19 -12.06 0.82
N LEU A 57 -7.04 -10.93 0.14
CA LEU A 57 -8.15 -10.02 -0.16
C LEU A 57 -9.23 -10.75 -0.97
N THR A 58 -8.85 -11.44 -2.05
CA THR A 58 -9.82 -12.16 -2.89
C THR A 58 -10.48 -13.35 -2.19
N THR A 59 -9.80 -13.97 -1.22
CA THR A 59 -10.31 -15.16 -0.51
C THR A 59 -11.28 -14.76 0.60
N HIS A 60 -11.02 -13.66 1.30
CA HIS A 60 -11.73 -13.33 2.54
C HIS A 60 -12.77 -12.22 2.42
N LEU A 61 -12.68 -11.33 1.43
CA LEU A 61 -13.61 -10.20 1.29
C LEU A 61 -14.82 -10.51 0.39
N GLY A 62 -14.87 -11.66 -0.27
CA GLY A 62 -15.90 -11.97 -1.26
C GLY A 62 -15.68 -11.18 -2.56
N PRO A 63 -16.74 -10.68 -3.22
CA PRO A 63 -16.59 -9.86 -4.43
C PRO A 63 -15.81 -8.56 -4.14
N VAL A 64 -14.52 -8.56 -4.47
CA VAL A 64 -13.61 -7.42 -4.22
C VAL A 64 -14.06 -6.11 -4.85
N GLY A 65 -14.83 -6.15 -5.95
CA GLY A 65 -15.37 -4.94 -6.60
C GLY A 65 -16.38 -4.16 -5.74
N GLY A 66 -16.85 -4.72 -4.62
CA GLY A 66 -17.65 -4.00 -3.64
C GLY A 66 -16.84 -3.12 -2.67
N TYR A 67 -15.51 -3.10 -2.82
CA TYR A 67 -14.59 -2.38 -1.93
C TYR A 67 -13.74 -1.39 -2.71
N ALA A 68 -13.31 -0.34 -2.01
CA ALA A 68 -12.18 0.49 -2.41
C ALA A 68 -11.01 0.23 -1.47
N PHE A 69 -9.80 0.08 -2.01
CA PHE A 69 -8.60 -0.16 -1.22
C PHE A 69 -7.79 1.13 -1.13
N VAL A 70 -7.72 1.71 0.07
CA VAL A 70 -6.95 2.94 0.32
C VAL A 70 -5.66 2.56 1.04
N ASP A 71 -4.53 2.91 0.42
CA ASP A 71 -3.20 2.74 1.00
C ASP A 71 -2.77 4.08 1.64
N PHE A 72 -2.71 4.10 2.97
CA PHE A 72 -2.37 5.29 3.75
C PHE A 72 -0.87 5.55 3.89
N CYS A 73 -0.05 4.58 3.51
CA CYS A 73 1.40 4.62 3.64
C CYS A 73 2.05 4.12 2.34
N ALA A 74 1.55 4.60 1.21
CA ALA A 74 1.91 4.06 -0.10
C ALA A 74 3.37 4.35 -0.49
N GLY A 75 4.01 5.36 0.11
CA GLY A 75 5.30 5.88 -0.31
C GLY A 75 5.31 6.21 -1.80
N GLY A 76 6.24 5.61 -2.56
CA GLY A 76 6.29 5.66 -4.03
C GLY A 76 5.16 4.90 -4.77
N GLY A 77 4.22 4.30 -4.03
CA GLY A 77 3.20 3.38 -4.54
C GLY A 77 3.41 1.93 -4.06
N GLY A 78 4.59 1.60 -3.56
CA GLY A 78 4.83 0.36 -2.82
C GLY A 78 4.40 -0.92 -3.55
N PRO A 79 3.83 -1.92 -2.85
CA PRO A 79 3.25 -3.10 -3.48
C PRO A 79 1.92 -2.86 -4.17
N THR A 80 1.31 -1.69 -3.99
CA THR A 80 -0.12 -1.47 -4.29
C THR A 80 -0.45 -1.65 -5.77
N PRO A 81 0.34 -1.18 -6.74
CA PRO A 81 0.13 -1.50 -8.15
C PRO A 81 0.22 -3.00 -8.48
N GLU A 82 1.05 -3.76 -7.78
CA GLU A 82 1.13 -5.22 -7.95
C GLU A 82 -0.11 -5.91 -7.39
N ILE A 83 -0.55 -5.47 -6.20
CA ILE A 83 -1.74 -5.99 -5.54
C ILE A 83 -2.98 -5.69 -6.39
N GLU A 84 -3.15 -4.46 -6.86
CA GLU A 84 -4.25 -4.05 -7.74
C GLU A 84 -4.31 -4.95 -8.97
N ARG A 85 -3.20 -5.09 -9.69
CA ARG A 85 -3.12 -5.90 -10.89
C ARG A 85 -3.49 -7.35 -10.62
N ALA A 86 -3.05 -7.92 -9.49
CA ALA A 86 -3.35 -9.29 -9.11
C ALA A 86 -4.82 -9.48 -8.68
N VAL A 87 -5.38 -8.54 -7.91
CA VAL A 87 -6.77 -8.55 -7.44
C VAL A 87 -7.74 -8.41 -8.61
N ASN A 88 -7.44 -7.53 -9.56
CA ASN A 88 -8.31 -7.20 -10.70
C ASN A 88 -8.06 -8.07 -11.94
N LYS A 89 -7.08 -8.97 -11.92
CA LYS A 89 -6.74 -9.82 -13.06
C LYS A 89 -7.94 -10.64 -13.53
N GLY A 90 -8.31 -10.47 -14.81
CA GLY A 90 -9.40 -11.22 -15.46
C GLY A 90 -10.80 -10.80 -15.02
N ARG A 91 -10.94 -9.71 -14.25
CA ARG A 91 -12.23 -9.16 -13.86
C ARG A 91 -12.73 -8.16 -14.91
N PRO A 92 -14.05 -8.12 -15.20
CA PRO A 92 -14.63 -7.04 -15.97
C PRO A 92 -14.53 -5.73 -15.19
N ALA A 93 -14.50 -4.59 -15.90
CA ALA A 93 -14.37 -3.27 -15.28
C ALA A 93 -15.41 -3.01 -14.16
N ALA A 94 -16.65 -3.47 -14.35
CA ALA A 94 -17.73 -3.33 -13.36
C ALA A 94 -17.51 -4.13 -12.06
N ALA A 95 -16.56 -5.06 -12.04
CA ALA A 95 -16.22 -5.89 -10.87
C ALA A 95 -14.77 -5.69 -10.41
N ALA A 96 -14.04 -4.74 -11.00
CA ALA A 96 -12.70 -4.37 -10.58
C ALA A 96 -12.78 -3.44 -9.36
N ALA A 97 -11.87 -3.61 -8.42
CA ALA A 97 -11.78 -2.78 -7.23
C ALA A 97 -10.84 -1.59 -7.49
N PRO A 98 -11.24 -0.35 -7.16
CA PRO A 98 -10.34 0.79 -7.18
C PRO A 98 -9.32 0.73 -6.04
N PHE A 99 -8.13 1.24 -6.31
CA PHE A 99 -7.03 1.42 -5.37
C PHE A 99 -6.64 2.90 -5.33
N VAL A 100 -6.47 3.44 -4.12
CA VAL A 100 -6.14 4.85 -3.89
C VAL A 100 -4.82 4.93 -3.13
N LEU A 101 -3.84 5.63 -3.71
CA LEU A 101 -2.54 5.85 -3.09
C LEU A 101 -2.55 7.16 -2.31
N THR A 102 -2.14 7.10 -1.05
CA THR A 102 -1.92 8.27 -0.19
C THR A 102 -0.69 8.03 0.68
N ASP A 103 -0.07 9.10 1.17
CA ASP A 103 1.11 8.98 2.02
C ASP A 103 1.31 10.25 2.84
N LEU A 104 2.05 10.15 3.94
CA LEU A 104 2.50 11.31 4.71
C LEU A 104 3.46 12.19 3.91
N HIS A 105 4.24 11.59 3.00
CA HIS A 105 5.21 12.24 2.12
C HIS A 105 4.96 11.86 0.64
N PRO A 106 3.90 12.42 0.01
CA PRO A 106 3.46 12.03 -1.32
C PRO A 106 4.54 12.03 -2.40
N HIS A 107 4.66 10.93 -3.14
CA HIS A 107 5.58 10.82 -4.28
C HIS A 107 4.83 10.83 -5.62
N VAL A 108 4.27 11.99 -5.93
CA VAL A 108 3.27 12.16 -7.02
C VAL A 108 3.80 11.71 -8.39
N SER A 109 5.09 11.86 -8.68
CA SER A 109 5.66 11.40 -9.97
C SER A 109 5.51 9.90 -10.19
N ASP A 110 5.66 9.11 -9.12
CA ASP A 110 5.50 7.66 -9.19
C ASP A 110 4.03 7.26 -9.30
N TRP A 111 3.16 7.97 -8.59
CA TRP A 111 1.72 7.72 -8.64
C TRP A 111 1.09 8.10 -9.98
N VAL A 112 1.58 9.15 -10.64
CA VAL A 112 1.18 9.47 -12.02
C VAL A 112 1.51 8.32 -12.96
N ARG A 113 2.67 7.69 -12.79
CA ARG A 113 3.06 6.52 -13.59
C ARG A 113 2.17 5.31 -13.29
N ALA A 114 1.87 5.05 -12.03
CA ALA A 114 0.98 3.96 -11.63
C ALA A 114 -0.46 4.15 -12.16
N ALA A 115 -1.03 5.35 -11.99
CA ALA A 115 -2.37 5.69 -12.49
C ALA A 115 -2.49 5.68 -14.02
N ARG A 116 -1.39 5.95 -14.75
CA ARG A 116 -1.34 5.76 -16.21
C ARG A 116 -1.33 4.30 -16.64
N ALA A 117 -0.78 3.42 -15.80
CA ALA A 117 -0.64 2.00 -16.11
C ALA A 117 -1.94 1.20 -15.82
N SER A 118 -2.82 1.72 -14.97
CA SER A 118 -4.09 1.06 -14.61
C SER A 118 -5.20 2.07 -14.35
N PRO A 119 -6.38 1.92 -14.97
CA PRO A 119 -7.53 2.80 -14.71
C PRO A 119 -8.11 2.63 -13.30
N ASN A 120 -7.73 1.57 -12.57
CA ASN A 120 -8.19 1.31 -11.22
C ASN A 120 -7.28 1.93 -10.15
N ILE A 121 -6.21 2.63 -10.54
CA ILE A 121 -5.32 3.31 -9.60
C ILE A 121 -5.57 4.81 -9.67
N SER A 122 -5.85 5.40 -8.51
CA SER A 122 -5.92 6.85 -8.29
C SER A 122 -5.07 7.24 -7.08
N TYR A 123 -4.95 8.54 -6.80
CA TYR A 123 -4.13 9.02 -5.69
C TYR A 123 -4.63 10.34 -5.14
N PHE A 124 -4.37 10.58 -3.85
CA PHE A 124 -4.60 11.85 -3.15
C PHE A 124 -3.27 12.59 -3.05
N ARG A 125 -3.17 13.80 -3.61
CA ARG A 125 -1.87 14.47 -3.83
C ARG A 125 -1.30 15.08 -2.56
N GLU A 126 -2.18 15.46 -1.65
CA GLU A 126 -1.89 16.15 -0.43
C GLU A 126 -1.39 15.14 0.63
N PRO A 127 -0.47 15.54 1.52
CA PRO A 127 -0.04 14.70 2.63
C PRO A 127 -1.22 14.19 3.46
N VAL A 128 -1.25 12.89 3.73
CA VAL A 128 -2.26 12.25 4.58
C VAL A 128 -1.60 11.63 5.79
N TYR A 129 -2.04 12.06 6.98
CA TYR A 129 -1.65 11.40 8.21
C TYR A 129 -2.61 10.24 8.49
N ALA A 130 -2.13 9.00 8.40
CA ALA A 130 -2.97 7.79 8.50
C ALA A 130 -3.83 7.72 9.78
N THR A 131 -3.37 8.30 10.89
CA THR A 131 -4.14 8.31 12.16
C THR A 131 -5.19 9.43 12.23
N SER A 132 -5.21 10.32 11.23
CA SER A 132 -6.16 11.41 11.09
C SER A 132 -6.54 11.57 9.60
N ALA A 133 -6.99 10.48 9.00
CA ALA A 133 -7.36 10.44 7.59
C ALA A 133 -8.56 11.35 7.29
N PRO A 134 -8.54 12.13 6.20
CA PRO A 134 -9.69 12.91 5.74
C PRO A 134 -10.93 12.04 5.49
N THR A 135 -12.12 12.50 5.87
CA THR A 135 -13.38 11.75 5.68
C THR A 135 -13.68 11.39 4.23
N VAL A 136 -13.13 12.11 3.25
CA VAL A 136 -13.28 11.75 1.83
C VAL A 136 -12.59 10.41 1.48
N LEU A 137 -11.73 9.89 2.35
CA LEU A 137 -10.99 8.64 2.19
C LEU A 137 -11.49 7.49 3.09
N VAL A 138 -12.54 7.70 3.92
CA VAL A 138 -13.00 6.74 4.95
C VAL A 138 -14.51 6.55 4.94
#